data_AF-A0A4R1BK31-F1
#
_entry.id   AF-A0A4R1BK31-F1
#
_cell.length_a   1.000
_cell.length_b   1.000
_cell.length_c   1.000
_cell.angle_alpha   90.00
_cell.angle_beta   90.00
_cell.angle_gamma   90.00
#
_symmetry.space_group_name_H-M   'P 1'
#
loop_
_entity.id
_entity.type
_entity.pdbx_description
1 polymer ?
#
loop_
_entity_poly.entity_id
_entity_poly.type
_entity_poly.pdbx_seq_one_letter_code
_entity_poly.pdbx_strand_id
1 'polypeptide(L)'
;MTPDQMRTRLAELQEEWKKYEYLVKARFPTDAEWKAFQQANREQLERARQLKEELIRLRWSLLSEDEKQKARDINRMMRDDSEGPKP
;
A
#
# COMPACT_ATOMS: atom_id res chain seq x y z
N MET A 1 10.72 -9.11 16.42
CA MET A 1 10.82 -7.64 16.29
C MET A 1 9.88 -7.03 17.33
N THR A 2 10.35 -6.09 18.14
CA THR A 2 9.50 -5.42 19.15
C THR A 2 8.64 -4.31 18.51
N PRO A 3 7.57 -3.84 19.18
CA PRO A 3 6.76 -2.73 18.67
C PRO A 3 7.59 -1.46 18.37
N ASP A 4 8.56 -1.12 19.22
CA ASP A 4 9.48 0.01 18.97
C ASP A 4 10.35 -0.22 17.72
N GLN A 5 10.92 -1.42 17.56
CA GLN A 5 11.69 -1.75 16.36
C GLN A 5 10.82 -1.67 15.10
N MET A 6 9.57 -2.14 15.15
CA MET A 6 8.63 -2.04 14.05
C MET A 6 8.27 -0.58 13.72
N ARG A 7 8.14 0.30 14.72
CA ARG A 7 7.90 1.74 14.52
C ARG A 7 9.09 2.43 13.88
N THR A 8 10.31 2.14 14.33
CA THR A 8 11.53 2.66 13.70
C THR A 8 11.61 2.20 12.25
N ARG A 9 11.42 0.89 12.00
CA ARG A 9 11.42 0.34 10.64
C ARG A 9 10.34 0.97 9.76
N LEU A 10 9.16 1.23 10.32
CA LEU A 10 8.08 1.92 9.61
C LEU A 10 8.51 3.33 9.18
N ALA A 11 9.18 4.08 10.05
CA ALA A 11 9.67 5.42 9.73
C ALA A 11 10.74 5.39 8.62
N GLU A 12 11.69 4.45 8.69
CA GLU A 12 12.71 4.25 7.64
C GLU A 12 12.07 3.92 6.29
N LEU A 13 11.11 2.99 6.27
CA LEU A 13 10.38 2.63 5.06
C LEU A 13 9.54 3.80 4.53
N GLN A 14 8.97 4.64 5.40
CA GLN A 14 8.26 5.84 4.97
C GLN A 14 9.20 6.85 4.31
N GLU A 15 10.41 7.03 4.83
CA GLU A 15 11.44 7.84 4.17
C GLU A 15 11.89 7.25 2.84
N GLU A 16 12.09 5.95 2.77
CA GLU A 16 12.45 5.28 1.52
C GLU A 16 11.30 5.38 0.48
N TRP A 17 10.04 5.29 0.91
CA TRP A 17 8.87 5.48 0.02
C TRP A 17 8.83 6.86 -0.62
N LYS A 18 9.21 7.92 0.12
CA LYS A 18 9.23 9.29 -0.43
C LYS A 18 10.13 9.40 -1.66
N LYS A 19 11.20 8.61 -1.74
CA LYS A 19 12.10 8.57 -2.91
C LYS A 19 11.39 8.04 -4.16
N TYR A 20 10.37 7.20 -3.99
CA TYR A 20 9.60 6.59 -5.08
C TYR A 20 8.25 7.26 -5.33
N GLU A 21 7.90 8.31 -4.58
CA GLU A 21 6.59 8.96 -4.67
C GLU A 21 6.32 9.50 -6.09
N TYR A 22 7.38 9.95 -6.78
CA TYR A 22 7.30 10.43 -8.16
C TYR A 22 6.84 9.35 -9.15
N LEU A 23 7.12 8.07 -8.88
CA LEU A 23 6.70 6.96 -9.75
C LEU A 23 5.18 6.76 -9.75
N VAL A 24 4.54 7.11 -8.64
CA VAL A 24 3.09 6.90 -8.42
C VAL A 24 2.28 8.16 -8.68
N LYS A 25 2.90 9.34 -8.56
CA LYS A 25 2.27 10.64 -8.87
C LYS A 25 2.47 11.08 -10.32
N ALA A 26 3.29 10.37 -11.08
CA ALA A 26 3.51 10.68 -12.49
C ALA A 26 2.18 10.63 -13.26
N ARG A 27 1.86 11.71 -13.97
CA ARG A 27 0.69 11.82 -14.83
C ARG A 27 1.18 11.82 -16.27
N PHE A 28 0.71 10.86 -17.04
CA PHE A 28 1.00 10.76 -18.46
C PHE A 28 -0.25 11.10 -19.27
N PRO A 29 -0.13 11.90 -20.33
CA PRO A 29 -1.27 12.28 -21.15
C PRO A 29 -1.73 11.14 -22.07
N THR A 30 -0.87 10.14 -22.32
CA THR A 30 -1.19 8.97 -23.15
C THR A 30 -0.78 7.64 -22.51
N ASP A 31 -1.47 6.56 -22.87
CA ASP A 31 -1.12 5.19 -22.44
C ASP A 31 0.26 4.74 -22.95
N ALA A 32 0.69 5.24 -24.11
CA ALA A 32 2.00 4.91 -24.69
C ALA A 32 3.15 5.46 -23.82
N GLU A 33 3.04 6.71 -23.37
CA GLU A 33 4.01 7.32 -22.46
C GLU A 33 3.99 6.66 -21.08
N TRP A 34 2.81 6.27 -20.59
CA TRP A 34 2.70 5.49 -19.36
C TRP A 34 3.43 4.14 -19.47
N LYS A 35 3.21 3.39 -20.56
CA LYS A 35 3.90 2.11 -20.79
C LYS A 35 5.41 2.27 -20.93
N ALA A 36 5.87 3.29 -21.67
CA ALA A 36 7.29 3.59 -21.81
C ALA A 36 7.92 3.93 -20.46
N PHE A 37 7.23 4.74 -19.64
CA PHE A 37 7.66 5.05 -18.28
C PHE A 37 7.71 3.81 -17.39
N GLN A 38 6.69 2.95 -17.44
CA GLN A 38 6.67 1.69 -16.69
C GLN A 38 7.83 0.77 -17.09
N GLN A 39 8.13 0.70 -18.39
CA GLN A 39 9.21 -0.14 -18.90
C GLN A 39 10.59 0.40 -18.50
N ALA A 40 10.78 1.72 -18.58
CA ALA A 40 11.99 2.41 -18.15
C ALA A 40 12.23 2.36 -16.63
N ASN A 41 11.16 2.31 -15.82
CA ASN A 41 11.24 2.33 -14.36
C ASN A 41 10.81 1.01 -13.72
N ARG A 42 10.83 -0.10 -14.47
CA ARG A 42 10.25 -1.39 -14.05
C ARG A 42 10.77 -1.85 -12.69
N GLU A 43 12.08 -1.85 -12.50
CA GLU A 43 12.72 -2.29 -11.25
C GLU A 43 12.37 -1.37 -10.07
N GLN A 44 12.31 -0.05 -10.31
CA GLN A 44 11.96 0.92 -9.29
C GLN A 44 10.47 0.84 -8.91
N LEU A 45 9.60 0.58 -9.87
CA LEU A 45 8.17 0.33 -9.65
C LEU A 45 7.95 -0.97 -8.85
N GLU A 46 8.71 -2.03 -9.16
CA GLU A 46 8.65 -3.28 -8.41
C GLU A 46 9.11 -3.08 -6.96
N ARG A 47 10.23 -2.37 -6.77
CA ARG A 47 10.75 -2.03 -5.44
C ARG A 47 9.78 -1.15 -4.67
N ALA A 48 9.18 -0.15 -5.30
CA ALA A 48 8.14 0.67 -4.70
C ALA A 48 6.95 -0.19 -4.26
N ARG A 49 6.49 -1.12 -5.11
CA ARG A 49 5.39 -2.03 -4.78
C ARG A 49 5.72 -2.89 -3.55
N GLN A 50 6.89 -3.52 -3.50
CA GLN A 50 7.33 -4.32 -2.35
C GLN A 50 7.40 -3.47 -1.08
N LEU A 51 7.93 -2.26 -1.18
CA LEU A 51 8.05 -1.34 -0.05
C LEU A 51 6.68 -0.88 0.48
N LYS A 52 5.71 -0.65 -0.42
CA LYS A 52 4.32 -0.36 -0.05
C LYS A 52 3.67 -1.54 0.68
N GLU A 53 3.90 -2.77 0.20
CA GLU A 53 3.39 -3.98 0.85
C GLU A 53 4.00 -4.17 2.25
N GLU A 54 5.30 -3.92 2.43
CA GLU A 54 5.98 -3.96 3.72
C GLU A 54 5.45 -2.89 4.69
N LEU A 55 5.26 -1.66 4.22
CA LEU A 55 4.64 -0.57 4.99
C LEU A 55 3.24 -0.92 5.48
N ILE A 56 2.41 -1.50 4.61
CA ILE A 56 1.06 -1.95 4.94
C ILE A 56 1.16 -3.05 6.00
N ARG A 57 1.98 -4.09 5.78
CA ARG A 57 2.14 -5.20 6.72
C ARG A 57 2.59 -4.71 8.10
N LEU A 58 3.58 -3.82 8.17
CA LEU A 58 4.06 -3.27 9.45
C LEU A 58 3.01 -2.41 10.14
N ARG A 59 2.26 -1.57 9.39
CA ARG A 59 1.12 -0.85 9.95
C ARG A 59 0.11 -1.79 10.56
N TRP A 60 -0.30 -2.84 9.83
CA TRP A 60 -1.23 -3.85 10.35
C TRP A 60 -0.73 -4.58 11.59
N SER A 61 0.57 -4.91 11.65
CA SER A 61 1.18 -5.53 12.84
C SER A 61 1.22 -4.59 14.05
N LEU A 62 1.29 -3.28 13.81
CA LEU A 62 1.31 -2.23 14.84
C LEU A 62 -0.10 -1.81 15.31
N LEU A 63 -1.15 -2.16 14.58
CA LEU A 63 -2.53 -1.92 15.03
C LEU A 63 -2.80 -2.71 16.31
N SER A 64 -3.51 -2.08 17.24
CA SER A 64 -4.09 -2.76 18.39
C SER A 64 -5.13 -3.81 17.95
N GLU A 65 -5.45 -4.77 18.81
CA GLU A 65 -6.46 -5.79 18.50
C GLU A 65 -7.84 -5.16 18.23
N ASP A 66 -8.20 -4.09 18.93
CA ASP A 66 -9.40 -3.29 18.66
C ASP A 66 -9.41 -2.67 17.26
N GLU A 67 -8.27 -2.12 16.82
CA GLU A 67 -8.14 -1.55 15.48
C GLU A 67 -8.18 -2.62 14.38
N LYS A 68 -7.59 -3.79 14.63
CA LYS A 68 -7.71 -4.94 13.72
C LYS A 68 -9.15 -5.42 13.62
N GLN A 69 -9.89 -5.43 14.73
CA GLN A 69 -11.30 -5.81 14.74
C GLN A 69 -12.16 -4.81 13.95
N LYS A 70 -11.98 -3.50 14.18
CA LYS A 70 -12.66 -2.45 13.38
C LYS A 70 -12.35 -2.57 11.89
N ALA A 71 -11.10 -2.85 11.52
CA ALA A 71 -10.71 -2.99 10.12
C ALA A 71 -11.28 -4.27 9.48
N ARG A 72 -11.49 -5.34 10.26
CA ARG A 72 -12.24 -6.53 9.82
C ARG A 72 -13.72 -6.23 9.65
N ASP A 73 -14.31 -5.49 10.57
CA ASP A 73 -15.73 -5.11 10.52
C ASP A 73 -16.05 -4.22 9.32
N ILE A 74 -15.17 -3.25 9.00
CA ILE A 74 -15.28 -2.43 7.78
C ILE A 74 -15.17 -3.30 6.52
N ASN A 75 -14.23 -4.26 6.47
CA ASN A 75 -14.12 -5.18 5.34
C ASN A 75 -15.35 -6.10 5.20
N ARG A 76 -15.99 -6.48 6.31
CA ARG A 76 -17.24 -7.23 6.31
C ARG A 76 -18.38 -6.37 5.75
N MET A 77 -18.57 -5.15 6.26
CA MET A 77 -19.60 -4.22 5.79
C MET A 77 -19.47 -3.93 4.29
N MET A 78 -18.25 -3.73 3.79
CA MET A 78 -18.00 -3.50 2.36
C MET A 78 -18.28 -4.75 1.48
N ARG A 79 -18.21 -5.96 2.04
CA ARG A 79 -18.57 -7.21 1.35
C ARG A 79 -20.08 -7.45 1.36
N ASP A 80 -20.75 -7.19 2.47
CA ASP A 80 -22.21 -7.31 2.58
C ASP A 80 -22.92 -6.33 1.63
N ASP A 81 -22.38 -5.14 1.39
CA ASP A 81 -22.90 -4.19 0.37
C ASP A 81 -22.70 -4.66 -1.09
N SER A 82 -21.80 -5.62 -1.33
CA SER A 82 -21.53 -6.17 -2.66
C SER A 82 -22.36 -7.43 -3.00
N GLU A 83 -23.02 -8.04 -2.02
CA GLU A 83 -24.09 -9.03 -2.26
C GLU A 83 -25.43 -8.31 -2.38
N GLY A 84 -25.60 -7.59 -3.48
CA GLY A 84 -26.94 -7.16 -3.90
C GLY A 84 -27.87 -8.38 -4.00
N PRO A 85 -29.18 -8.24 -3.68
CA PRO A 85 -30.11 -9.35 -3.75
C PRO A 85 -30.06 -9.94 -5.16
N LYS A 86 -29.61 -11.20 -5.25
CA LYS A 86 -29.64 -11.95 -6.50
C LYS A 86 -31.13 -12.15 -6.86
N PRO A 87 -31.55 -11.87 -8.12
CA PRO A 87 -32.92 -12.05 -8.55
C PRO A 87 -33.38 -13.51 -8.48
#